data_AF-A0A8S0U7P8-F1
#
_entry.id   AF-A0A8S0U7P8-F1
#
_cell.length_a   1.000
_cell.length_b   1.000
_cell.length_c   1.000
_cell.angle_alpha   90.00
_cell.angle_beta   90.00
_cell.angle_gamma   90.00
#
_symmetry.space_group_name_H-M   'P 1'
#
loop_
_entity.id
_entity.type
_entity.pdbx_description
1 polymer ?
#
loop_
_entity_poly.entity_id
_entity_poly.type
_entity_poly.pdbx_seq_one_letter_code
_entity_poly.pdbx_strand_id
1 'polypeptide(L)'
;MLIIVVVLSWLLLFQEIQVGLGPCGELRYPSYPESNGTWRFPRIGEFQCYDKLRLRRLGTLTGDSEALTTQANTTNYRKKRFFQREGTWNTEYGHFFLEWYSGKLVEHGDKILSAAQRIFEGTRAILSGKVAGIHWHYKTRSHAAELIAGYYNTRNRDGYSAIA
;
A
#
# COMPACT_ATOMS: atom_id res chain seq x y z
N MET A 1 -19.47 -37.75 -1.08
CA MET A 1 -18.94 -37.90 0.30
C MET A 1 -17.41 -38.06 0.35
N LEU A 2 -16.74 -38.62 -0.67
CA LEU A 2 -15.26 -38.78 -0.69
C LEU A 2 -14.47 -37.47 -0.87
N ILE A 3 -14.95 -36.54 -1.70
CA ILE A 3 -14.24 -35.28 -2.00
C ILE A 3 -14.12 -34.39 -0.74
N ILE A 4 -15.14 -34.40 0.11
CA ILE A 4 -15.16 -33.62 1.36
C ILE A 4 -14.13 -34.16 2.37
N VAL A 5 -13.99 -35.49 2.47
CA VAL A 5 -13.05 -36.12 3.40
C VAL A 5 -11.59 -35.91 2.96
N VAL A 6 -11.32 -35.92 1.65
CA VAL A 6 -9.97 -35.60 1.15
C VAL A 6 -9.63 -34.15 1.48
N VAL A 7 -10.48 -33.18 1.15
CA VAL A 7 -10.22 -31.75 1.44
C VAL A 7 -10.02 -31.48 2.94
N LEU A 8 -10.81 -32.11 3.81
CA LEU A 8 -10.65 -31.98 5.26
C LEU A 8 -9.35 -32.61 5.80
N SER A 9 -8.83 -33.66 5.16
CA SER A 9 -7.58 -34.32 5.54
C SER A 9 -6.33 -33.45 5.27
N TRP A 10 -6.34 -32.67 4.18
CA TRP A 10 -5.22 -31.76 3.85
C TRP A 10 -5.18 -30.49 4.71
N LEU A 11 -6.31 -30.05 5.27
CA LEU A 11 -6.39 -28.86 6.13
C LEU A 11 -5.67 -29.04 7.49
N LEU A 12 -5.30 -30.27 7.85
CA LEU A 12 -4.49 -30.56 9.05
C LEU A 12 -2.98 -30.54 8.78
N LEU A 13 -2.54 -30.43 7.52
CA LEU A 13 -1.12 -30.45 7.15
C LEU A 13 -0.49 -29.06 7.02
N PHE A 14 -1.28 -28.02 6.74
CA PHE A 14 -0.75 -26.68 6.50
C PHE A 14 -0.69 -25.87 7.79
N GLN A 15 0.52 -25.54 8.23
CA GLN A 15 0.75 -24.75 9.43
C GLN A 15 0.49 -23.24 9.22
N GLU A 16 0.66 -22.77 7.98
CA GLU A 16 0.56 -21.36 7.63
C GLU A 16 -0.04 -21.17 6.23
N ILE A 17 -0.83 -20.12 6.07
CA ILE A 17 -1.40 -19.66 4.81
C ILE A 17 -1.01 -18.20 4.62
N GLN A 18 -0.09 -17.96 3.69
CA GLN A 18 0.30 -16.61 3.31
C GLN A 18 -0.69 -16.07 2.26
N VAL A 19 -1.43 -15.04 2.65
CA VAL A 19 -2.44 -14.41 1.80
C VAL A 19 -1.76 -13.32 0.96
N GLY A 20 -1.90 -13.41 -0.36
CA GLY A 20 -1.37 -12.38 -1.27
C GLY A 20 -2.22 -11.12 -1.25
N LEU A 21 -1.61 -9.97 -0.93
CA LEU A 21 -2.31 -8.68 -0.73
C LEU A 21 -1.97 -7.63 -1.80
N GLY A 22 -1.25 -8.02 -2.85
CA GLY A 22 -0.80 -7.11 -3.89
C GLY A 22 0.38 -7.64 -4.72
N PRO A 23 1.16 -6.77 -5.37
CA PRO A 23 2.27 -7.16 -6.22
C PRO A 23 3.30 -7.96 -5.43
N CYS A 24 3.78 -9.07 -6.01
CA CYS A 24 4.68 -10.02 -5.33
C CYS A 24 4.08 -10.62 -4.02
N GLY A 25 2.75 -10.60 -3.88
CA GLY A 25 2.05 -11.05 -2.67
C GLY A 25 2.09 -10.06 -1.50
N GLU A 26 2.67 -8.89 -1.69
CA GLU A 26 2.90 -7.90 -0.62
C GLU A 26 1.74 -6.91 -0.49
N LEU A 27 1.43 -6.51 0.73
CA LEU A 27 0.50 -5.41 1.03
C LEU A 27 1.17 -4.08 0.69
N ARG A 28 1.12 -3.69 -0.58
CA ARG A 28 1.61 -2.40 -1.09
C ARG A 28 1.03 -2.06 -2.45
N TYR A 29 1.29 -0.83 -2.89
CA TYR A 29 1.09 -0.44 -4.27
C TYR A 29 2.25 -0.85 -5.20
N PRO A 30 1.99 -1.06 -6.51
CA PRO A 30 3.01 -1.37 -7.51
C PRO A 30 3.77 -0.11 -7.95
N SER A 31 4.42 0.56 -7.00
CA SER A 31 4.94 1.93 -7.15
C SER A 31 6.36 2.04 -7.74
N TYR A 32 7.04 0.90 -7.93
CA TYR A 32 8.39 0.79 -8.50
C TYR A 32 8.51 -0.39 -9.50
N PRO A 33 7.76 -0.40 -10.61
CA PRO A 33 7.79 -1.50 -11.57
C PRO A 33 9.12 -1.53 -12.37
N GLU A 34 9.91 -2.61 -12.22
CA GLU A 34 11.17 -2.80 -12.95
C GLU A 34 10.98 -3.30 -14.38
N SER A 35 9.90 -4.03 -14.65
CA SER A 35 9.71 -4.85 -15.87
C SER A 35 9.79 -4.09 -17.20
N ASN A 36 9.51 -2.79 -17.21
CA ASN A 36 9.52 -1.97 -18.44
C ASN A 36 10.65 -0.91 -18.45
N GLY A 37 11.61 -1.00 -17.53
CA GLY A 37 12.69 -0.01 -17.39
C GLY A 37 12.23 1.39 -16.97
N THR A 38 10.94 1.54 -16.63
CA THR A 38 10.29 2.79 -16.20
C THR A 38 10.77 3.24 -14.83
N TRP A 39 11.21 2.30 -14.00
CA TRP A 39 11.86 2.54 -12.72
C TRP A 39 13.22 1.84 -12.64
N ARG A 40 14.14 2.42 -11.90
CA ARG A 40 15.44 1.83 -11.55
C ARG A 40 15.78 2.23 -10.12
N PHE A 41 16.32 1.30 -9.36
CA PHE A 41 16.81 1.57 -8.02
C PHE A 41 17.90 2.67 -8.04
N PRO A 42 17.94 3.62 -7.08
CA PRO A 42 17.01 3.85 -5.96
C PRO A 42 16.04 5.02 -6.22
N ARG A 43 15.36 5.09 -7.37
CA ARG A 43 14.38 6.16 -7.64
C ARG A 43 13.20 6.07 -6.68
N ILE A 44 12.54 7.20 -6.43
CA ILE A 44 11.41 7.27 -5.50
C ILE A 44 10.29 6.33 -5.93
N GLY A 45 9.91 6.34 -7.21
CA GLY A 45 8.69 5.66 -7.68
C GLY A 45 7.52 6.63 -7.80
N GLU A 46 6.31 6.10 -7.90
CA GLU A 46 5.10 6.89 -8.19
C GLU A 46 3.88 6.37 -7.44
N PHE A 47 3.01 7.29 -6.98
CA PHE A 47 1.69 6.94 -6.46
C PHE A 47 0.87 6.16 -7.50
N GLN A 48 0.08 5.20 -7.05
CA GLN A 48 -0.72 4.30 -7.91
C GLN A 48 -2.22 4.50 -7.68
N CYS A 49 -2.68 5.75 -7.69
CA CYS A 49 -4.07 6.12 -7.38
C CYS A 49 -4.79 6.91 -8.49
N TYR A 50 -4.30 6.85 -9.73
CA TYR A 50 -4.81 7.66 -10.85
C TYR A 50 -6.03 7.07 -11.57
N ASP A 51 -6.58 5.96 -11.08
CA ASP A 51 -7.82 5.42 -11.62
C ASP A 51 -8.95 6.43 -11.43
N LYS A 52 -9.75 6.66 -12.48
CA LYS A 52 -10.87 7.60 -12.51
C LYS A 52 -11.81 7.43 -11.30
N LEU A 53 -12.05 6.20 -10.85
CA LEU A 53 -12.91 5.94 -9.69
C LEU A 53 -12.27 6.40 -8.38
N ARG A 54 -10.96 6.23 -8.21
CA ARG A 54 -10.24 6.67 -7.01
C ARG A 54 -10.10 8.18 -6.97
N LEU A 55 -9.80 8.80 -8.12
CA LEU A 55 -9.76 10.26 -8.27
C LEU A 55 -11.13 10.89 -7.98
N ARG A 56 -12.22 10.29 -8.48
CA ARG A 56 -13.58 10.79 -8.22
C ARG A 56 -13.95 10.70 -6.74
N ARG A 57 -13.64 9.59 -6.07
CA ARG A 57 -13.87 9.44 -4.61
C ARG A 57 -13.03 10.42 -3.78
N LEU A 58 -11.82 10.72 -4.23
CA LEU A 58 -10.97 11.70 -3.56
C LEU A 58 -11.48 13.13 -3.77
N GLY A 59 -11.96 13.46 -4.98
CA GLY A 59 -12.61 14.74 -5.28
C GLY A 59 -13.88 14.96 -4.46
N THR A 60 -14.66 13.92 -4.18
CA THR A 60 -15.84 14.03 -3.30
C THR A 60 -15.48 14.28 -1.84
N LEU A 61 -14.32 13.82 -1.36
CA LEU A 61 -13.88 14.00 0.03
C LEU A 61 -13.26 15.38 0.30
N THR A 62 -12.76 16.03 -0.74
CA THR A 62 -12.01 17.31 -0.64
C THR A 62 -12.77 18.50 -1.21
N GLY A 63 -13.84 18.26 -1.96
CA GLY A 63 -14.55 19.28 -2.73
C GLY A 63 -13.82 19.73 -4.01
N ASP A 64 -12.65 19.17 -4.33
CA ASP A 64 -11.78 19.72 -5.37
C ASP A 64 -11.10 18.63 -6.23
N SER A 65 -11.89 18.07 -7.17
CA SER A 65 -11.51 16.94 -8.03
C SER A 65 -10.26 17.16 -8.89
N GLU A 66 -9.98 18.39 -9.33
CA GLU A 66 -8.89 18.66 -10.28
C GLU A 66 -7.52 18.82 -9.60
N ALA A 67 -7.45 19.51 -8.45
CA ALA A 67 -6.19 19.86 -7.78
C ALA A 67 -5.36 18.64 -7.34
N LEU A 68 -6.02 17.53 -6.99
CA LEU A 68 -5.38 16.33 -6.45
C LEU A 68 -4.58 15.55 -7.49
N THR A 69 -5.05 15.58 -8.73
CA THR A 69 -4.37 14.97 -9.87
C THR A 69 -3.13 15.76 -10.25
N THR A 70 -3.00 17.02 -9.84
CA THR A 70 -1.98 17.94 -10.33
C THR A 70 -0.75 17.98 -9.40
N GLN A 71 -0.91 17.76 -8.09
CA GLN A 71 0.23 17.79 -7.14
C GLN A 71 1.00 16.47 -7.05
N ALA A 72 0.30 15.34 -7.11
CA ALA A 72 0.92 14.00 -7.11
C ALA A 72 1.51 13.60 -8.48
N ASN A 73 1.20 14.34 -9.55
CA ASN A 73 1.29 13.79 -10.90
C ASN A 73 2.02 14.65 -11.96
N THR A 74 2.57 13.87 -12.91
CA THR A 74 3.07 14.14 -14.28
C THR A 74 4.49 14.63 -14.55
N THR A 75 5.24 15.24 -13.61
CA THR A 75 6.67 15.53 -13.88
C THR A 75 7.61 15.12 -12.74
N ASN A 76 8.81 14.65 -13.12
CA ASN A 76 9.92 14.43 -12.19
C ASN A 76 10.17 15.65 -11.28
N TYR A 77 9.88 16.86 -11.78
CA TYR A 77 10.02 18.12 -11.04
C TYR A 77 9.00 18.26 -9.91
N ARG A 78 7.71 18.02 -10.16
CA ARG A 78 6.66 18.13 -9.12
C ARG A 78 6.78 17.02 -8.07
N LYS A 79 7.16 15.81 -8.47
CA LYS A 79 7.50 14.71 -7.55
C LYS A 79 8.64 15.11 -6.60
N LYS A 80 9.72 15.69 -7.13
CA LYS A 80 10.81 16.21 -6.30
C LYS A 80 10.32 17.28 -5.31
N ARG A 81 9.46 18.20 -5.73
CA ARG A 81 8.87 19.21 -4.82
C ARG A 81 7.99 18.59 -3.74
N PHE A 82 7.21 17.56 -4.08
CA PHE A 82 6.35 16.90 -3.10
C PHE A 82 7.17 16.29 -1.97
N PHE A 83 8.29 15.60 -2.26
CA PHE A 83 9.09 14.87 -1.27
C PHE A 83 10.31 15.61 -0.71
N GLN A 84 10.52 16.88 -1.07
CA GLN A 84 11.61 17.72 -0.55
C GLN A 84 11.53 17.91 0.97
N ARG A 85 12.62 18.37 1.60
CA ARG A 85 12.71 18.52 3.07
C ARG A 85 11.55 19.32 3.68
N GLU A 86 11.13 20.38 2.99
CA GLU A 86 9.96 21.23 3.31
C GLU A 86 8.93 21.14 2.17
N GLY A 87 8.73 19.93 1.65
CA GLY A 87 7.84 19.64 0.53
C GLY A 87 6.38 19.56 0.95
N THR A 88 5.49 19.47 -0.04
CA THR A 88 4.03 19.42 0.18
C THR A 88 3.56 18.14 0.89
N TRP A 89 4.43 17.14 1.08
CA TRP A 89 4.14 15.98 1.94
C TRP A 89 3.88 16.36 3.41
N ASN A 90 4.43 17.50 3.86
CA ASN A 90 4.33 18.00 5.23
C ASN A 90 3.46 19.27 5.33
N THR A 91 2.38 19.30 4.55
CA THR A 91 1.32 20.31 4.65
C THR A 91 0.02 19.62 5.05
N GLU A 92 -1.00 20.39 5.46
CA GLU A 92 -2.33 19.84 5.78
C GLU A 92 -2.88 18.95 4.66
N TYR A 93 -2.77 19.42 3.41
CA TYR A 93 -3.14 18.64 2.24
C TYR A 93 -2.30 17.36 2.07
N GLY A 94 -0.97 17.46 2.26
CA GLY A 94 -0.07 16.32 2.18
C GLY A 94 -0.42 15.23 3.18
N HIS A 95 -0.70 15.62 4.43
CA HIS A 95 -1.15 14.73 5.48
C HIS A 95 -2.48 14.07 5.10
N PHE A 96 -3.48 14.86 4.71
CA PHE A 96 -4.77 14.34 4.24
C PHE A 96 -4.61 13.30 3.12
N PHE A 97 -3.82 13.61 2.09
CA PHE A 97 -3.61 12.70 0.97
C PHE A 97 -2.91 11.41 1.39
N LEU A 98 -1.87 11.50 2.21
CA LEU A 98 -1.10 10.34 2.66
C LEU A 98 -1.90 9.46 3.65
N GLU A 99 -2.73 10.06 4.51
CA GLU A 99 -3.70 9.35 5.34
C GLU A 99 -4.71 8.59 4.49
N TRP A 100 -5.33 9.27 3.51
CA TRP A 100 -6.25 8.61 2.60
C TRP A 100 -5.57 7.48 1.81
N TYR A 101 -4.39 7.72 1.26
CA TYR A 101 -3.70 6.75 0.40
C TYR A 101 -3.26 5.52 1.19
N SER A 102 -2.65 5.70 2.35
CA SER A 102 -2.25 4.59 3.23
C SER A 102 -3.46 3.88 3.86
N GLY A 103 -4.49 4.63 4.28
CA GLY A 103 -5.72 4.07 4.82
C GLY A 103 -6.43 3.15 3.83
N LYS A 104 -6.42 3.48 2.53
CA LYS A 104 -6.97 2.61 1.47
C LYS A 104 -6.21 1.30 1.31
N LEU A 105 -4.91 1.28 1.61
CA LEU A 105 -4.11 0.05 1.61
C LEU A 105 -4.44 -0.82 2.83
N VAL A 106 -4.56 -0.22 4.02
CA VAL A 106 -4.95 -0.94 5.25
C VAL A 106 -6.36 -1.53 5.10
N GLU A 107 -7.34 -0.74 4.63
CA GLU A 107 -8.69 -1.22 4.34
C GLU A 107 -8.72 -2.38 3.33
N HIS A 108 -7.79 -2.41 2.38
CA HIS A 108 -7.66 -3.49 1.41
C HIS A 108 -7.16 -4.78 2.09
N GLY A 109 -6.11 -4.65 2.91
CA GLY A 109 -5.56 -5.75 3.69
C GLY A 109 -6.61 -6.37 4.61
N ASP A 110 -7.31 -5.55 5.39
CA ASP A 110 -8.36 -5.96 6.31
C ASP A 110 -9.47 -6.75 5.61
N LYS A 111 -9.97 -6.26 4.47
CA LYS A 111 -11.04 -6.94 3.71
C LYS A 111 -10.62 -8.32 3.22
N ILE A 112 -9.38 -8.46 2.73
CA ILE A 112 -8.90 -9.74 2.19
C ILE A 112 -8.59 -10.71 3.34
N LEU A 113 -7.90 -10.25 4.38
CA LEU A 113 -7.56 -11.10 5.53
C LEU A 113 -8.81 -11.54 6.28
N SER A 114 -9.80 -10.66 6.46
CA SER A 114 -11.11 -11.03 7.02
C SER A 114 -11.87 -12.05 6.16
N ALA A 115 -11.69 -12.03 4.84
CA ALA A 115 -12.26 -13.07 3.98
C ALA A 115 -11.52 -14.40 4.11
N ALA A 116 -10.19 -14.38 4.15
CA ALA A 116 -9.37 -15.57 4.38
C ALA A 116 -9.67 -16.18 5.75
N GLN A 117 -9.80 -15.36 6.80
CA GLN A 117 -10.12 -15.81 8.15
C GLN A 117 -11.43 -16.61 8.18
N ARG A 118 -12.48 -16.13 7.51
CA ARG A 118 -13.77 -16.85 7.43
C ARG A 118 -13.69 -18.17 6.67
N ILE A 119 -12.79 -18.29 5.68
CA ILE A 119 -12.61 -19.53 4.91
C ILE A 119 -11.84 -20.56 5.72
N PHE A 120 -10.82 -20.13 6.46
CA PHE A 120 -9.94 -21.01 7.23
C PHE A 120 -10.32 -21.07 8.72
N GLU A 121 -11.49 -20.55 9.07
CA GLU A 121 -12.06 -20.66 10.40
C GLU A 121 -12.22 -22.14 10.79
N GLY A 122 -11.77 -22.49 12.00
CA GLY A 122 -11.78 -23.88 12.47
C GLY A 122 -10.59 -24.74 12.02
N THR A 123 -9.69 -24.21 11.18
CA THR A 123 -8.38 -24.84 10.92
C THR A 123 -7.35 -24.44 11.97
N ARG A 124 -6.21 -25.15 12.04
CA ARG A 124 -5.05 -24.77 12.87
C ARG A 124 -4.05 -23.88 12.12
N ALA A 125 -4.37 -23.49 10.89
CA ALA A 125 -3.46 -22.72 10.05
C ALA A 125 -3.37 -21.27 10.53
N ILE A 126 -2.16 -20.73 10.57
CA ILE A 126 -1.90 -19.32 10.84
C ILE A 126 -2.05 -18.54 9.55
N LEU A 127 -2.78 -17.43 9.57
CA LEU A 127 -2.83 -16.51 8.42
C LEU A 127 -1.71 -15.49 8.53
N SER A 128 -1.02 -15.24 7.42
CA SER A 128 -0.01 -14.20 7.33
C SER A 128 -0.17 -13.34 6.08
N GLY A 129 0.28 -12.09 6.19
CA GLY A 129 0.43 -11.17 5.07
C GLY A 129 1.88 -10.70 4.99
N LYS A 130 2.34 -10.36 3.79
CA LYS A 130 3.71 -9.87 3.59
C LYS A 130 3.73 -8.34 3.48
N VAL A 131 4.59 -7.70 4.26
CA VAL A 131 4.90 -6.27 4.15
C VAL A 131 6.23 -6.11 3.41
N ALA A 132 6.32 -5.17 2.47
CA ALA A 132 7.51 -4.97 1.67
C ALA A 132 8.60 -4.18 2.41
N GLY A 133 9.86 -4.60 2.24
CA GLY A 133 11.03 -3.92 2.81
C GLY A 133 11.51 -2.75 1.95
N ILE A 134 10.92 -1.58 2.14
CA ILE A 134 11.24 -0.36 1.38
C ILE A 134 12.30 0.47 2.11
N HIS A 135 13.58 0.16 1.87
CA HIS A 135 14.68 0.75 2.65
C HIS A 135 15.30 2.00 2.01
N TRP A 136 15.14 2.21 0.70
CA TRP A 136 15.74 3.36 0.03
C TRP A 136 14.95 4.65 0.37
N HIS A 137 15.64 5.78 0.44
CA HIS A 137 15.11 7.05 0.99
C HIS A 137 14.67 7.03 2.46
N TYR A 138 14.84 5.94 3.20
CA TYR A 138 14.49 5.87 4.63
C TYR A 138 15.19 6.94 5.49
N LYS A 139 16.41 7.32 5.14
CA LYS A 139 17.16 8.38 5.85
C LYS A 139 16.73 9.81 5.49
N THR A 140 15.78 9.98 4.57
CA THR A 140 15.21 11.30 4.23
C THR A 140 14.09 11.64 5.20
N ARG A 141 13.70 12.92 5.35
CA ARG A 141 12.58 13.27 6.24
C ARG A 141 11.23 12.72 5.76
N SER A 142 11.05 12.67 4.45
CA SER A 142 9.80 12.28 3.81
C SER A 142 9.64 10.78 3.66
N HIS A 143 10.71 9.98 3.76
CA HIS A 143 10.63 8.53 3.56
C HIS A 143 9.96 8.19 2.21
N ALA A 144 10.34 8.94 1.17
CA ALA A 144 9.54 9.08 -0.05
C ALA A 144 9.12 7.75 -0.72
N ALA A 145 9.99 6.74 -0.68
CA ALA A 145 9.71 5.42 -1.24
C ALA A 145 8.64 4.65 -0.45
N GLU A 146 8.64 4.75 0.87
CA GLU A 146 7.61 4.16 1.74
C GLU A 146 6.25 4.82 1.45
N LEU A 147 6.22 6.15 1.36
CA LEU A 147 4.99 6.91 1.07
C LEU A 147 4.33 6.46 -0.24
N ILE A 148 5.09 6.35 -1.34
CA ILE A 148 4.55 5.91 -2.63
C ILE A 148 4.18 4.42 -2.65
N ALA A 149 4.78 3.59 -1.79
CA ALA A 149 4.37 2.20 -1.61
C ALA A 149 3.07 2.06 -0.82
N GLY A 150 2.62 3.13 -0.17
CA GLY A 150 1.40 3.19 0.66
C GLY A 150 1.68 3.10 2.15
N TYR A 151 2.94 3.03 2.58
CA TYR A 151 3.32 3.09 3.98
C TYR A 151 3.51 4.55 4.36
N TYR A 152 2.55 5.11 5.10
CA TYR A 152 2.67 6.49 5.57
C TYR A 152 3.63 6.60 6.77
N ASN A 153 4.84 6.09 6.58
CA ASN A 153 5.94 6.19 7.52
C ASN A 153 6.69 7.49 7.23
N THR A 154 7.04 8.25 8.26
CA THR A 154 7.90 9.43 8.15
C THR A 154 8.81 9.48 9.37
N ARG A 155 9.75 10.43 9.41
CA ARG A 155 10.63 10.60 10.56
C ARG A 155 9.91 10.71 11.91
N ASN A 156 8.68 11.24 11.90
CA ASN A 156 7.91 11.55 13.11
C ASN A 156 6.61 10.74 13.21
N ARG A 157 6.39 9.76 12.33
CA ARG A 157 5.15 8.96 12.29
C ARG A 157 5.50 7.52 11.94
N ASP A 158 5.13 6.59 12.82
CA ASP A 158 5.20 5.16 12.53
C ASP A 158 4.08 4.78 11.55
N GLY A 159 4.45 4.43 10.33
CA GLY A 159 3.53 3.98 9.30
C GLY A 159 3.14 2.51 9.38
N TYR A 160 3.89 1.70 10.13
CA TYR A 160 3.72 0.26 10.22
C TYR A 160 2.79 -0.16 11.37
N SER A 161 2.67 0.68 12.40
CA SER A 161 1.77 0.42 13.53
C SER A 161 0.30 0.28 13.15
N ALA A 162 -0.13 0.88 12.02
CA ALA A 162 -1.50 0.75 11.51
C ALA A 162 -1.72 -0.53 10.68
N ILE A 163 -0.65 -1.26 10.36
CA ILE A 163 -0.68 -2.51 9.58
C ILE A 163 -0.59 -3.73 10.50
N ALA A 164 0.13 -3.59 11.63
CA ALA A 164 0.28 -4.61 12.67
C ALA A 164 -1.02 -4.81 13.46
#